data_AF-A0A6I9PK02-F1
#
_entry.id   AF-A0A6I9PK02-F1
#
_cell.length_a   1.000
_cell.length_b   1.000
_cell.length_c   1.000
_cell.angle_alpha   90.00
_cell.angle_beta   90.00
_cell.angle_gamma   90.00
#
_symmetry.space_group_name_H-M   'P 1'
#
loop_
_entity.id
_entity.type
_entity.pdbx_description
1 polymer ?
#
loop_
_entity_poly.entity_id
_entity_poly.type
_entity_poly.pdbx_seq_one_letter_code
_entity_poly.pdbx_strand_id
1 'polypeptide(L)'
;MDDSLGFLPTFGPCFVNLYGSPREFTAFNDPHEALNLGKGEGVAYRGRVLVELTTKLADKPEQKTEDISSDDQLVVEVRGRKEFK
;
A
#
# COMPACT_ATOMS: atom_id res chain seq x y z
N MET A 1 -12.15 -27.90 -20.39
CA MET A 1 -11.95 -26.97 -19.26
C MET A 1 -12.42 -27.75 -18.05
N ASP A 2 -11.51 -28.08 -17.15
CA ASP A 2 -11.87 -28.83 -15.94
C ASP A 2 -12.52 -27.84 -14.95
N ASP A 3 -13.84 -27.95 -14.76
CA ASP A 3 -14.62 -27.12 -13.84
C ASP A 3 -14.24 -27.34 -12.36
N SER A 4 -13.31 -28.26 -12.05
CA SER A 4 -12.75 -28.43 -10.70
C SER A 4 -11.60 -27.45 -10.38
N LEU A 5 -10.95 -26.88 -11.40
CA LEU A 5 -9.96 -25.82 -11.24
C LEU A 5 -10.68 -24.49 -11.03
N GLY A 6 -10.76 -24.04 -9.79
CA GLY A 6 -11.37 -22.74 -9.43
C GLY A 6 -10.69 -21.53 -10.09
N PHE A 7 -11.11 -20.34 -9.68
CA PHE A 7 -10.58 -19.09 -10.24
C PHE A 7 -9.16 -18.80 -9.75
N LEU A 8 -8.34 -18.22 -10.63
CA LEU A 8 -7.06 -17.67 -10.23
C LEU A 8 -7.28 -16.46 -9.29
N PRO A 9 -6.40 -16.23 -8.30
CA PRO A 9 -6.58 -15.15 -7.35
C PRO A 9 -6.54 -13.78 -8.03
N THR A 10 -7.51 -12.92 -7.72
CA THR A 10 -7.57 -11.54 -8.20
C THR A 10 -7.77 -10.57 -7.04
N PHE A 11 -7.50 -9.29 -7.30
CA PHE A 11 -7.74 -8.20 -6.36
C PHE A 11 -8.29 -6.98 -7.10
N GLY A 12 -9.30 -6.31 -6.55
CA GLY A 12 -9.86 -5.07 -7.12
C GLY A 12 -11.04 -5.26 -8.10
N PRO A 13 -11.55 -4.17 -8.72
CA PRO A 13 -11.05 -2.80 -8.64
C PRO A 13 -11.37 -2.15 -7.28
N CYS A 14 -10.37 -1.60 -6.61
CA CYS A 14 -10.56 -0.90 -5.34
C CYS A 14 -9.70 0.36 -5.21
N PHE A 15 -10.16 1.30 -4.38
CA PHE A 15 -9.39 2.51 -4.07
C PHE A 15 -8.42 2.27 -2.91
N VAL A 16 -7.15 2.63 -3.12
CA VAL A 16 -6.12 2.75 -2.08
C VAL A 16 -5.96 4.23 -1.74
N ASN A 17 -6.18 4.60 -0.49
CA ASN A 17 -6.05 5.98 -0.03
C ASN A 17 -4.58 6.33 0.28
N LEU A 18 -4.15 7.52 -0.14
CA LEU A 18 -2.82 8.06 0.13
C LEU A 18 -2.92 9.17 1.17
N TYR A 19 -2.07 9.07 2.19
CA TYR A 19 -1.98 10.03 3.29
C TYR A 19 -0.54 10.54 3.43
N GLY A 20 -0.36 11.75 3.95
CA GLY A 20 0.97 12.34 4.20
C GLY A 20 0.85 13.75 4.80
N SER A 21 1.90 14.57 4.74
CA SER A 21 1.83 15.96 5.21
C SER A 21 0.79 16.80 4.44
N PRO A 22 0.24 17.88 5.03
CA PRO A 22 -0.58 18.85 4.30
C PRO A 22 0.12 19.37 3.03
N ARG A 23 -0.65 19.72 1.99
CA ARG A 23 -0.07 20.34 0.79
C ARG A 23 0.23 21.80 1.08
N GLU A 24 1.50 22.15 1.13
CA GLU A 24 1.96 23.54 1.16
C GLU A 24 2.37 23.99 -0.24
N PHE A 25 1.88 25.17 -0.66
CA PHE A 25 2.27 25.82 -1.93
C PHE A 25 3.21 26.99 -1.66
N THR A 26 4.23 26.77 -0.83
CA THR A 26 5.21 27.80 -0.47
C THR A 26 6.54 27.54 -1.19
N ALA A 27 7.36 28.58 -1.36
CA ALA A 27 8.68 28.47 -2.00
C ALA A 27 9.76 27.89 -1.06
N PHE A 28 9.38 27.53 0.17
CA PHE A 28 10.26 26.98 1.20
C PHE A 28 9.99 25.49 1.40
N ASN A 29 10.91 24.79 2.06
CA ASN A 29 10.72 23.38 2.39
C ASN A 29 9.47 23.19 3.26
N ASP A 30 8.72 22.11 2.98
CA ASP A 30 7.52 21.75 3.74
C ASP A 30 7.89 21.50 5.21
N PRO A 31 7.38 22.31 6.16
CA PRO A 31 7.70 22.14 7.58
C PRO A 31 7.19 20.79 8.13
N HIS A 32 6.29 20.12 7.42
CA HIS A 32 5.68 18.86 7.79
C HIS A 32 6.26 17.65 7.04
N GLU A 33 7.36 17.80 6.30
CA GLU A 33 7.98 16.71 5.53
C GLU A 33 8.21 15.43 6.36
N ALA A 34 8.56 15.59 7.64
CA ALA A 34 8.74 14.50 8.60
C ALA A 34 7.51 13.57 8.74
N LEU A 35 6.29 14.09 8.54
CA LEU A 35 5.06 13.28 8.57
C LEU A 35 4.99 12.26 7.43
N ASN A 36 5.61 12.55 6.28
CA ASN A 36 5.70 11.59 5.18
C ASN A 36 6.62 10.41 5.51
N LEU A 37 7.54 10.59 6.47
CA LEU A 37 8.43 9.56 6.99
C LEU A 37 7.85 8.89 8.26
N GLY A 38 6.59 9.16 8.61
CA GLY A 38 5.96 8.66 9.84
C GLY A 38 6.50 9.29 11.13
N LYS A 39 7.23 10.41 11.04
CA LYS A 39 7.80 11.11 12.19
C LYS A 39 6.90 12.26 12.61
N GLY A 40 5.98 11.98 13.53
CA GLY A 40 5.08 12.97 14.14
C GLY A 40 3.62 12.51 14.14
N GLU A 41 2.76 13.32 14.75
CA GLU A 41 1.32 13.08 14.80
C GLU A 41 0.61 13.91 13.72
N GLY A 42 -0.30 13.26 13.00
CA GLY A 42 -1.14 13.90 11.98
C GLY A 42 -0.87 13.38 10.56
N VAL A 43 -1.94 13.29 9.78
CA VAL A 43 -1.90 12.91 8.37
C VAL A 43 -3.01 13.64 7.60
N ALA A 44 -2.71 14.14 6.41
CA ALA A 44 -3.65 14.74 5.48
C ALA A 44 -3.96 13.75 4.35
N TYR A 45 -5.24 13.65 3.97
CA TYR A 45 -5.64 12.90 2.78
C TYR A 45 -5.10 13.60 1.52
N ARG A 46 -4.32 12.86 0.72
CA ARG A 46 -3.64 13.38 -0.48
C ARG A 46 -4.28 12.92 -1.78
N GLY A 47 -5.08 11.87 -1.73
CA GLY A 47 -5.77 11.30 -2.89
C GLY A 47 -6.01 9.80 -2.74
N ARG A 48 -6.48 9.19 -3.84
CA ARG A 48 -6.70 7.75 -3.93
C ARG A 48 -6.26 7.24 -5.30
N VAL A 49 -5.76 6.01 -5.33
CA VAL A 49 -5.40 5.29 -6.55
C VAL A 49 -6.39 4.14 -6.75
N LEU A 50 -6.93 3.99 -7.95
CA LEU A 50 -7.72 2.81 -8.31
C LEU A 50 -6.78 1.70 -8.76
N VAL A 51 -6.83 0.54 -8.11
CA VAL A 51 -5.92 -0.58 -8.37
C VAL A 51 -6.73 -1.86 -8.60
N GLU A 52 -6.24 -2.68 -9.54
CA GLU A 52 -6.68 -4.05 -9.79
C GLU A 52 -5.43 -4.92 -10.04
N LEU A 53 -5.42 -6.15 -9.51
CA LEU A 53 -4.42 -7.17 -9.79
C LEU A 53 -5.12 -8.41 -10.35
N THR A 54 -4.67 -8.85 -11.51
CA THR A 54 -5.20 -10.04 -12.18
C THR A 54 -4.05 -10.98 -12.51
N THR A 55 -4.17 -12.22 -12.06
CA THR A 55 -3.18 -13.26 -12.34
C THR A 55 -3.52 -14.01 -13.62
N LYS A 56 -2.48 -14.39 -14.38
CA LYS A 56 -2.58 -15.26 -15.56
C LYS A 56 -1.60 -16.41 -15.41
N LEU A 57 -1.98 -17.60 -15.84
CA LEU A 57 -1.08 -18.74 -15.88
C LEU A 57 -0.03 -18.53 -16.98
N ALA A 58 1.25 -18.66 -16.66
CA ALA A 58 2.35 -18.56 -17.61
C ALA A 58 3.28 -19.77 -17.45
N ASP A 59 3.73 -20.34 -18.57
CA ASP A 59 4.55 -21.56 -18.59
C ASP A 59 5.95 -21.36 -17.99
N LYS A 60 6.45 -20.11 -18.01
CA LYS A 60 7.68 -19.69 -17.32
C LYS A 60 7.47 -18.31 -16.70
N PRO A 61 7.84 -18.10 -15.43
CA PRO A 61 7.92 -16.76 -14.88
C PRO A 61 9.08 -16.02 -15.56
N GLU A 62 8.78 -15.13 -16.52
CA GLU A 62 9.80 -14.30 -17.18
C GLU A 62 10.35 -13.21 -16.24
N GLN A 63 9.60 -12.87 -15.20
CA GLN A 63 9.98 -11.80 -14.28
C GLN A 63 10.82 -12.36 -13.12
N LYS A 64 12.11 -12.01 -13.09
CA LYS A 64 12.90 -12.11 -11.86
C LYS A 64 12.30 -11.13 -10.85
N THR A 65 11.65 -11.65 -9.83
CA THR A 65 11.31 -10.87 -8.64
C THR A 65 12.62 -10.52 -7.93
N GLU A 66 12.90 -9.22 -7.79
CA GLU A 66 13.97 -8.75 -6.92
C GLU A 66 13.51 -8.80 -5.46
N ASP A 67 14.45 -9.02 -4.54
CA ASP A 67 14.15 -9.00 -3.12
C ASP A 67 13.69 -7.61 -2.70
N ILE A 68 12.64 -7.54 -1.88
CA ILE A 68 12.16 -6.28 -1.32
C ILE A 68 13.22 -5.74 -0.36
N SER A 69 13.71 -4.52 -0.62
CA SER A 69 14.66 -3.84 0.27
C SER A 69 14.14 -3.80 1.70
N SER A 70 15.01 -3.97 2.69
CA SER A 70 14.63 -3.90 4.10
C SER A 70 14.01 -2.56 4.49
N ASP A 71 14.37 -1.47 3.80
CA ASP A 71 13.78 -0.14 4.01
C ASP A 71 12.32 -0.04 3.54
N ASP A 72 11.91 -0.88 2.58
CA ASP A 72 10.56 -0.91 2.02
C ASP A 72 9.63 -1.90 2.74
N GLN A 73 10.15 -2.66 3.72
CA GLN A 73 9.37 -3.58 4.52
C GLN A 73 8.57 -2.83 5.60
N LEU A 74 7.31 -2.53 5.28
CA LEU A 74 6.37 -1.95 6.24
C LEU A 74 6.04 -2.97 7.35
N VAL A 75 6.46 -2.69 8.59
CA VAL A 75 6.06 -3.47 9.77
C VAL A 75 4.63 -3.10 10.15
N VAL A 76 3.67 -3.97 9.84
CA VAL A 76 2.29 -3.81 10.31
C VAL A 76 2.20 -4.26 11.76
N GLU A 77 2.18 -3.31 12.71
CA GLU A 77 1.89 -3.60 14.11
C GLU A 77 0.38 -3.82 14.28
N VAL A 78 -0.05 -5.09 14.37
CA VAL A 78 -1.43 -5.44 14.66
C VAL A 78 -1.73 -5.12 16.12
N ARG A 79 -2.30 -3.94 16.38
CA ARG A 79 -2.82 -3.61 17.72
C ARG A 79 -4.06 -4.46 18.01
N GLY A 80 -3.88 -5.51 18.79
CA GLY A 80 -4.97 -6.31 19.34
C GLY A 80 -5.98 -5.42 20.08
N ARG A 81 -7.28 -5.62 19.80
CA ARG A 81 -8.38 -4.95 20.50
C ARG A 81 -8.25 -5.25 22.00
N LYS A 82 -7.91 -4.23 22.81
CA LYS A 82 -8.11 -4.32 24.25
C LYS A 82 -9.62 -4.22 24.49
N GLU A 83 -10.23 -5.34 24.84
CA GLU A 83 -11.59 -5.36 25.36
C GLU A 83 -11.60 -4.61 26.69
N PHE A 84 -12.36 -3.52 26.75
CA PHE A 84 -12.65 -2.82 27.99
C PHE A 84 -13.68 -3.67 28.75
N LYS A 85 -13.27 -4.19 29.91
CA LYS A 85 -14.16 -4.84 30.89
C LYS A 85 -14.90 -3.81 31.71
#